data_AF-A0A7H1B0U7-F1
#
_entry.id   AF-A0A7H1B0U7-F1
#
_cell.length_a   1.000
_cell.length_b   1.000
_cell.length_c   1.000
_cell.angle_alpha   90.00
_cell.angle_beta   90.00
_cell.angle_gamma   90.00
#
_symmetry.space_group_name_H-M   'P 1'
#
loop_
_entity.id
_entity.type
_entity.pdbx_description
1 polymer ?
#
loop_
_entity_poly.entity_id
_entity_poly.type
_entity_poly.pdbx_seq_one_letter_code
_entity_poly.pdbx_strand_id
1 'polypeptide(L)'
;MFGTGSHEDERALRCETERVVNEVAQEIRTLDEGTSWFSALSPVGRRAVLQEVAGYAMQAHITAADGREGVARSGVKATANPSVMISMEPPRYGFAGLPADEHVKAFRILVSAFSVADTRRRQKYCRGVCGHDWHNLPPR
;
A
#
# COMPACT_ATOMS: atom_id res chain seq x y z
N MET A 1 -5.32 -30.01 20.17
CA MET A 1 -4.12 -29.30 19.67
C MET A 1 -4.40 -28.81 18.26
N PHE A 2 -5.03 -27.64 18.09
CA PHE A 2 -5.12 -26.94 16.81
C PHE A 2 -5.34 -25.47 17.14
N GLY A 3 -4.43 -24.59 16.73
CA GLY A 3 -4.54 -23.15 17.02
C GLY A 3 -3.32 -22.27 16.77
N THR A 4 -2.19 -22.81 16.28
CA THR A 4 -0.99 -21.99 16.02
C THR A 4 -0.86 -21.52 14.57
N GLY A 5 -1.36 -22.28 13.59
CA GLY A 5 -1.17 -21.96 12.17
C GLY A 5 -1.81 -20.65 11.69
N SER A 6 -3.02 -20.31 12.16
CA SER A 6 -3.71 -19.08 11.70
C SER A 6 -3.00 -17.80 12.08
N HIS A 7 -2.42 -17.74 13.28
CA HIS A 7 -1.72 -16.54 13.77
C HIS A 7 -0.34 -16.37 13.13
N GLU A 8 0.34 -17.49 12.86
CA GLU A 8 1.63 -17.49 12.16
C GLU A 8 1.46 -17.06 10.71
N ASP A 9 0.41 -17.55 10.03
CA ASP A 9 0.08 -17.17 8.66
C ASP A 9 -0.30 -15.68 8.55
N GLU A 10 -1.10 -15.17 9.50
CA GLU A 10 -1.45 -13.74 9.56
C GLU A 10 -0.23 -12.85 9.81
N ARG A 11 0.66 -13.27 10.71
CA ARG A 11 1.90 -12.54 10.98
C ARG A 11 2.84 -12.55 9.77
N ALA A 12 2.99 -13.70 9.12
CA ALA A 12 3.79 -13.83 7.92
C ALA A 12 3.26 -12.94 6.79
N LEU A 13 1.94 -12.93 6.57
CA LEU A 13 1.31 -12.04 5.59
C LEU A 13 1.55 -10.57 5.91
N ARG A 14 1.46 -10.17 7.19
CA ARG A 14 1.74 -8.78 7.61
C ARG A 14 3.18 -8.37 7.32
N CYS A 15 4.16 -9.20 7.70
CA CYS A 15 5.58 -8.93 7.42
C CYS A 15 5.87 -8.86 5.92
N GLU A 16 5.30 -9.77 5.12
CA GLU A 16 5.44 -9.75 3.68
C GLU A 16 4.78 -8.50 3.07
N THR A 17 3.61 -8.09 3.59
CA THR A 17 2.92 -6.86 3.16
C THR A 17 3.79 -5.63 3.39
N GLU A 18 4.33 -5.49 4.60
CA GLU A 18 5.23 -4.39 4.96
C GLU A 18 6.43 -4.35 4.01
N ARG A 19 7.08 -5.49 3.79
CA ARG A 19 8.23 -5.62 2.88
C ARG A 19 7.87 -5.22 1.45
N VAL A 20 6.81 -5.78 0.88
CA VAL A 20 6.42 -5.53 -0.51
C VAL A 20 6.07 -4.06 -0.72
N VAL A 21 5.27 -3.48 0.18
CA VAL A 21 4.83 -2.09 0.06
C VAL A 21 6.00 -1.13 0.21
N ASN A 22 6.92 -1.39 1.14
CA ASN A 22 8.12 -0.58 1.30
C ASN A 22 9.11 -0.72 0.13
N GLU A 23 9.26 -1.92 -0.45
CA GLU A 23 10.05 -2.12 -1.66
C GLU A 23 9.47 -1.35 -2.85
N VAL A 24 8.13 -1.32 -3.00
CA VAL A 24 7.47 -0.53 -4.06
C VAL A 24 7.61 0.98 -3.80
N ALA A 25 7.40 1.43 -2.57
CA ALA A 25 7.56 2.84 -2.22
C ALA A 25 9.01 3.36 -2.34
N GLN A 26 9.99 2.46 -2.34
CA GLN A 26 11.41 2.74 -2.55
C GLN A 26 11.90 2.47 -3.97
N GLU A 27 10.99 2.11 -4.88
CA GLU A 27 11.33 1.78 -6.27
C GLU A 27 12.31 0.58 -6.40
N ILE A 28 12.47 -0.21 -5.33
CA ILE A 28 13.25 -1.47 -5.33
C ILE A 28 12.45 -2.57 -6.03
N ARG A 29 11.12 -2.55 -5.90
CA ARG A 29 10.18 -3.42 -6.61
C ARG A 29 9.25 -2.56 -7.45
N THR A 30 8.95 -2.98 -8.67
CA THR A 30 7.99 -2.26 -9.52
C THR A 30 6.55 -2.41 -9.00
N LEU A 31 5.68 -1.46 -9.34
CA LEU A 31 4.26 -1.55 -9.00
C LEU A 31 3.61 -2.81 -9.60
N ASP A 32 4.02 -3.24 -10.79
CA ASP A 32 3.46 -4.41 -11.46
C ASP A 32 3.89 -5.72 -10.78
N GLU A 33 5.12 -5.83 -10.30
CA GLU A 33 5.58 -6.96 -9.47
C GLU A 33 4.84 -7.00 -8.13
N GLY A 34 4.67 -5.85 -7.47
CA GLY A 34 3.86 -5.75 -6.26
C GLY A 34 2.40 -6.16 -6.50
N THR A 35 1.83 -5.73 -7.63
CA THR A 35 0.45 -6.09 -8.04
C THR A 35 0.33 -7.58 -8.35
N SER A 36 1.35 -8.17 -8.97
CA SER A 36 1.38 -9.61 -9.29
C SER A 36 1.39 -10.45 -8.02
N TRP A 37 2.22 -10.07 -7.04
CA TRP A 37 2.22 -10.68 -5.71
C TRP A 37 0.85 -10.58 -5.04
N PHE A 38 0.25 -9.37 -5.02
CA PHE A 38 -1.07 -9.17 -4.43
C PHE A 38 -2.17 -9.99 -5.13
N SER A 39 -2.08 -10.12 -6.46
CA SER A 39 -3.04 -10.89 -7.25
C SER A 39 -2.95 -12.40 -7.02
N ALA A 40 -1.82 -12.92 -6.55
CA ALA A 40 -1.68 -14.33 -6.20
C ALA A 40 -2.36 -14.69 -4.86
N LEU A 41 -2.72 -13.70 -4.04
CA LEU A 41 -3.35 -13.92 -2.74
C LEU A 41 -4.80 -14.37 -2.88
N SER A 42 -5.26 -15.13 -1.87
CA SER A 42 -6.67 -15.47 -1.71
C SER A 42 -7.52 -14.21 -1.49
N PRO A 43 -8.85 -14.26 -1.73
CA PRO A 43 -9.73 -13.11 -1.48
C PRO A 43 -9.68 -12.60 -0.02
N VAL A 44 -9.47 -13.49 0.95
CA VAL A 44 -9.28 -13.11 2.37
C VAL A 44 -7.95 -12.37 2.55
N GLY A 45 -6.86 -12.91 1.96
CA GLY A 45 -5.54 -12.30 2.01
C GLY A 45 -5.52 -10.91 1.37
N ARG A 46 -6.17 -10.72 0.22
CA ARG A 46 -6.29 -9.42 -0.44
C ARG A 46 -6.97 -8.37 0.45
N ARG A 47 -8.05 -8.74 1.14
CA ARG A 47 -8.72 -7.84 2.09
C ARG A 47 -7.82 -7.47 3.27
N ALA A 48 -7.13 -8.45 3.84
CA ALA A 48 -6.19 -8.22 4.94
C ALA A 48 -5.07 -7.25 4.51
N VAL A 49 -4.47 -7.47 3.34
CA VAL A 49 -3.46 -6.58 2.77
C VAL A 49 -4.01 -5.17 2.56
N LEU A 50 -5.19 -5.02 1.93
CA LEU A 50 -5.79 -3.69 1.72
C LEU A 50 -6.04 -2.95 3.04
N GLN A 51 -6.41 -3.66 4.09
CA GLN A 51 -6.62 -3.07 5.42
C GLN A 51 -5.30 -2.62 6.07
N GLU A 52 -4.25 -3.43 5.98
CA GLU A 52 -2.91 -3.07 6.49
C GLU A 52 -2.33 -1.87 5.73
N VAL A 53 -2.36 -1.89 4.40
CA VAL A 53 -1.83 -0.79 3.57
C VAL A 53 -2.62 0.50 3.78
N ALA A 54 -3.94 0.41 4.03
CA ALA A 54 -4.74 1.57 4.41
C ALA A 54 -4.27 2.15 5.76
N GLY A 55 -3.86 1.30 6.70
CA GLY A 55 -3.19 1.68 7.94
C GLY A 55 -1.91 2.49 7.69
N TYR A 56 -1.03 1.99 6.82
CA TYR A 56 0.21 2.69 6.46
C TYR A 56 -0.06 4.05 5.81
N ALA A 57 -1.04 4.10 4.91
CA ALA A 57 -1.48 5.33 4.26
C ALA A 57 -2.00 6.38 5.25
N MET A 58 -2.80 5.97 6.25
CA MET A 58 -3.26 6.85 7.31
C MET A 58 -2.09 7.37 8.17
N GLN A 59 -1.15 6.50 8.54
CA GLN A 59 0.04 6.86 9.32
C GLN A 59 0.98 7.79 8.55
N ALA A 60 1.05 7.66 7.22
CA ALA A 60 1.80 8.55 6.35
C ALA A 60 1.11 9.92 6.15
N HIS A 61 -0.11 10.08 6.65
CA HIS A 61 -0.94 11.27 6.47
C HIS A 61 -1.11 11.62 4.97
N ILE A 62 -1.63 10.67 4.19
CA ILE A 62 -2.01 10.91 2.79
C ILE A 62 -2.99 12.09 2.72
N THR A 63 -2.69 13.02 1.83
CA THR A 63 -3.57 14.14 1.45
C THR A 63 -4.29 13.83 0.14
N ALA A 64 -5.34 14.60 -0.19
CA ALA A 64 -5.99 14.50 -1.50
C ALA A 64 -5.01 14.76 -2.67
N ALA A 65 -3.97 15.56 -2.45
CA ALA A 65 -2.93 15.81 -3.46
C ALA A 65 -2.06 14.57 -3.70
N ASP A 66 -1.62 13.90 -2.64
CA ASP A 66 -0.89 12.63 -2.77
C ASP A 66 -1.78 11.55 -3.42
N GLY A 67 -3.07 11.54 -3.10
CA GLY A 67 -4.07 10.67 -3.72
C GLY A 67 -4.17 10.87 -5.23
N ARG A 68 -4.31 12.12 -5.69
CA ARG A 68 -4.37 12.46 -7.14
C ARG A 68 -3.08 12.10 -7.87
N GLU A 69 -1.93 12.36 -7.26
CA GLU A 69 -0.63 11.97 -7.83
C GLU A 69 -0.49 10.45 -7.89
N GLY A 70 -0.91 9.74 -6.84
CA GLY A 70 -0.95 8.28 -6.80
C GLY A 70 -1.84 7.69 -7.90
N VAL A 71 -3.00 8.29 -8.17
CA VAL A 71 -3.87 7.92 -9.30
C VAL A 71 -3.11 8.02 -10.63
N ALA A 72 -2.44 9.14 -10.89
CA ALA A 72 -1.69 9.35 -12.12
C ALA A 72 -0.58 8.30 -12.34
N ARG A 73 0.06 7.83 -11.26
CA ARG A 73 1.15 6.84 -11.30
C ARG A 73 0.67 5.39 -11.34
N SER A 74 -0.57 5.12 -10.94
CA SER A 74 -1.08 3.76 -10.74
C SER A 74 -1.40 2.97 -12.02
N GLY A 75 -1.57 3.66 -13.16
CA GLY A 75 -2.14 3.06 -14.38
C GLY A 75 -3.63 2.69 -14.27
N VAL A 76 -4.31 3.09 -13.19
CA VAL A 76 -5.76 2.90 -13.00
C VAL A 76 -6.50 4.14 -13.48
N LYS A 77 -7.67 3.95 -14.12
CA LYS A 77 -8.51 5.07 -14.56
C LYS A 77 -8.90 5.96 -13.37
N ALA A 78 -8.86 7.28 -13.57
CA ALA A 78 -9.27 8.25 -12.55
C ALA A 78 -10.73 8.11 -12.10
N THR A 79 -11.58 7.51 -12.94
CA THR A 79 -13.00 7.26 -12.65
C THR A 79 -13.27 5.94 -11.91
N ALA A 80 -12.24 5.11 -11.69
CA ALA A 80 -12.42 3.90 -10.89
C ALA A 80 -12.74 4.27 -9.43
N ASN A 81 -13.57 3.47 -8.76
CA ASN A 81 -13.98 3.69 -7.38
C ASN A 81 -12.80 3.98 -6.43
N PRO A 82 -11.70 3.19 -6.40
CA PRO A 82 -10.58 3.48 -5.52
C PRO A 82 -9.88 4.81 -5.85
N SER A 83 -9.81 5.19 -7.13
CA SER A 83 -9.22 6.46 -7.57
C SER A 83 -9.99 7.67 -7.03
N VAL A 84 -11.33 7.58 -7.10
CA VAL A 84 -12.23 8.61 -6.54
C VAL A 84 -12.07 8.68 -5.03
N MET A 85 -12.05 7.53 -4.34
CA MET A 85 -11.95 7.46 -2.87
C MET A 85 -10.69 8.12 -2.31
N ILE A 86 -9.52 7.85 -2.91
CA ILE A 86 -8.25 8.41 -2.40
C ILE A 86 -8.08 9.89 -2.72
N SER A 87 -8.77 10.39 -3.76
CA SER A 87 -8.67 11.78 -4.21
C SER A 87 -9.62 12.74 -3.50
N MET A 88 -10.52 12.22 -2.65
CA MET A 88 -11.44 13.01 -1.81
C MET A 88 -10.70 13.75 -0.69
N GLU A 89 -11.34 14.79 -0.14
CA GLU A 89 -10.86 15.52 1.04
C GLU A 89 -11.90 15.43 2.17
N PRO A 90 -11.63 14.68 3.26
CA PRO A 90 -10.45 13.83 3.47
C PRO A 90 -10.49 12.55 2.59
N PRO A 91 -9.31 11.93 2.32
CA PRO A 91 -9.25 10.64 1.62
C PRO A 91 -10.03 9.54 2.35
N ARG A 92 -10.66 8.63 1.60
CA ARG A 92 -11.42 7.50 2.16
C ARG A 92 -10.63 6.20 2.06
N TYR A 93 -10.66 5.40 3.14
CA TYR A 93 -9.80 4.22 3.31
C TYR A 93 -10.53 2.87 3.29
N GLY A 94 -11.82 2.85 2.94
CA GLY A 94 -12.66 1.64 2.92
C GLY A 94 -12.37 0.63 1.79
N PHE A 95 -11.12 0.51 1.35
CA PHE A 95 -10.72 -0.29 0.17
C PHE A 95 -10.99 -1.79 0.33
N ALA A 96 -10.80 -2.34 1.53
CA ALA A 96 -11.06 -3.75 1.80
C ALA A 96 -12.55 -4.13 1.70
N GLY A 97 -13.45 -3.15 1.79
CA GLY A 97 -14.90 -3.32 1.63
C GLY A 97 -15.40 -3.20 0.18
N LEU A 98 -14.51 -2.90 -0.77
CA LEU A 98 -14.88 -2.85 -2.19
C LEU A 98 -15.17 -4.28 -2.74
N PRO A 99 -15.96 -4.38 -3.83
CA PRO A 99 -16.09 -5.60 -4.61
C PRO A 99 -14.72 -6.22 -4.97
N ALA A 100 -14.65 -7.56 -5.03
CA ALA A 100 -13.38 -8.28 -5.19
C ALA A 100 -12.65 -7.97 -6.52
N ASP A 101 -13.39 -7.62 -7.56
CA ASP A 101 -12.88 -7.19 -8.87
C ASP A 101 -12.27 -5.78 -8.85
N GLU A 102 -12.54 -4.99 -7.81
CA GLU A 102 -11.90 -3.69 -7.57
C GLU A 102 -10.61 -3.79 -6.72
N HIS A 103 -10.34 -4.93 -6.07
CA HIS A 103 -9.21 -5.05 -5.12
C HIS A 103 -7.85 -4.81 -5.77
N VAL A 104 -7.63 -5.29 -6.99
CA VAL A 104 -6.35 -5.07 -7.70
C VAL A 104 -6.16 -3.58 -8.00
N LYS A 105 -7.22 -2.89 -8.43
CA LYS A 105 -7.19 -1.44 -8.68
C LYS A 105 -6.95 -0.68 -7.38
N ALA A 106 -7.61 -1.08 -6.30
CA ALA A 106 -7.46 -0.50 -4.97
C ALA A 106 -6.02 -0.63 -4.46
N PHE A 107 -5.40 -1.80 -4.60
CA PHE A 107 -4.02 -2.02 -4.21
C PHE A 107 -3.07 -1.10 -4.99
N ARG A 108 -3.20 -1.04 -6.31
CA ARG A 108 -2.37 -0.17 -7.16
C ARG A 108 -2.46 1.29 -6.75
N ILE A 109 -3.68 1.78 -6.54
CA ILE A 109 -3.95 3.16 -6.14
C ILE A 109 -3.35 3.46 -4.77
N LEU A 110 -3.62 2.60 -3.79
CA LEU A 110 -3.26 2.83 -2.41
C LEU A 110 -1.74 2.78 -2.21
N VAL A 111 -1.04 1.83 -2.83
CA VAL A 111 0.42 1.75 -2.80
C VAL A 111 1.06 2.93 -3.53
N SER A 112 0.50 3.35 -4.67
CA SER A 112 1.02 4.52 -5.41
C SER A 112 0.88 5.81 -4.59
N ALA A 113 -0.30 6.04 -3.98
CA ALA A 113 -0.54 7.21 -3.14
C ALA A 113 0.32 7.17 -1.86
N PHE A 114 0.48 6.00 -1.24
CA PHE A 114 1.39 5.80 -0.12
C PHE A 114 2.83 6.14 -0.50
N SER A 115 3.31 5.68 -1.66
CA SER A 115 4.67 5.95 -2.13
C SER A 115 4.94 7.45 -2.27
N VAL A 116 3.96 8.23 -2.77
CA VAL A 116 4.04 9.69 -2.87
C VAL A 116 4.12 10.33 -1.48
N ALA A 117 3.20 9.97 -0.58
CA ALA A 117 3.15 10.54 0.76
C ALA A 117 4.38 10.16 1.59
N ASP A 118 4.86 8.93 1.47
CA ASP A 118 6.05 8.46 2.18
C ASP A 118 7.31 9.16 1.65
N THR A 119 7.45 9.34 0.34
CA THR A 119 8.52 10.14 -0.25
C THR A 119 8.50 11.58 0.27
N ARG A 120 7.34 12.23 0.27
CA ARG A 120 7.14 13.58 0.83
C ARG A 120 7.55 13.65 2.31
N ARG A 121 7.15 12.64 3.10
CA ARG A 121 7.49 12.54 4.52
C ARG A 121 9.00 12.37 4.70
N ARG A 122 9.66 11.50 3.94
CA ARG A 122 11.12 11.27 3.99
C ARG A 122 11.91 12.52 3.62
N GLN A 123 11.52 13.21 2.56
CA GLN A 123 12.17 14.46 2.14
C GLN A 123 12.04 15.56 3.21
N LYS A 124 10.88 15.63 3.88
CA LYS A 124 10.62 16.64 4.91
C LYS A 124 11.30 16.34 6.25
N TYR A 125 11.22 15.10 6.73
CA TYR A 125 11.58 14.73 8.10
C TYR A 125 12.85 13.88 8.21
N CYS A 126 13.15 13.06 7.20
CA CYS A 126 14.25 12.10 7.29
C CYS A 126 15.56 12.64 6.76
N ARG A 127 15.57 13.56 5.77
CA ARG A 127 16.78 14.26 5.23
C ARG A 127 18.08 13.41 5.17
N GLY A 128 17.99 12.11 4.90
CA GLY A 128 19.15 11.20 4.86
C GLY A 128 19.73 10.74 6.22
N VAL A 129 19.12 11.08 7.36
CA VAL A 129 19.60 10.72 8.71
C VAL A 129 18.71 9.72 9.45
N CYS A 130 17.77 9.08 8.75
CA CYS A 130 16.82 8.18 9.39
C CYS A 130 17.42 6.78 9.61
N GLY A 131 17.49 6.34 10.86
CA GLY A 131 18.00 5.01 11.26
C GLY A 131 16.96 3.88 11.27
N HIS A 132 15.73 4.10 10.79
CA HIS A 132 14.72 3.03 10.74
C HIS A 132 15.03 2.01 9.64
N ASP A 133 14.92 0.72 9.96
CA ASP A 133 15.25 -0.39 9.04
C ASP A 133 14.45 -0.34 7.72
N TRP A 134 13.18 0.04 7.78
CA TRP A 134 12.32 0.15 6.59
C TRP A 134 12.63 1.35 5.70
N HIS A 135 13.48 2.29 6.13
CA HIS A 135 14.03 3.37 5.29
C HIS A 135 15.40 3.03 4.71
N ASN A 136 16.04 1.96 5.18
CA ASN A 136 17.37 1.54 4.77
C ASN A 136 17.32 0.11 4.22
N LEU A 137 16.32 -0.18 3.39
CA LEU A 137 16.25 -1.49 2.75
C LEU A 137 17.49 -1.67 1.86
N PRO A 138 18.20 -2.80 1.96
CA PRO A 138 19.37 -3.03 1.12
C PRO A 138 18.94 -3.07 -0.35
N PRO A 139 19.65 -2.40 -1.27
CA PRO A 139 19.46 -2.60 -2.70
C PRO A 139 19.73 -4.07 -3.03
N ARG A 140 18.93 -4.64 -3.94
CA ARG A 140 19.10 -6.03 -4.41
C ARG A 140 20.25 -6.15 -5.39
#